data_AF-A0A7S0MV60-F1
#
_entry.id   AF-A0A7S0MV60-F1
#
_cell.length_a   1.000
_cell.length_b   1.000
_cell.length_c   1.000
_cell.angle_alpha   90.00
_cell.angle_beta   90.00
_cell.angle_gamma   90.00
#
_symmetry.space_group_name_H-M   'P 1'
#
loop_
_entity.id
_entity.type
_entity.pdbx_description
1 polymer ?
#
loop_
_entity_poly.entity_id
_entity_poly.type
_entity_poly.pdbx_seq_one_letter_code
_entity_poly.pdbx_strand_id
1 'polypeptide(L)'
;TLVNRIQITTLDSRAISNLMWALTRIQTKVESRIEEEISKRALMISGQFNPQEVANLMWALATLGLAPGEELVWAMSRRAVAVAGQFNPQGVANLMWTLA
;
A
#
# COMPACT_ATOMS: atom_id res chain seq x y z
N THR A 1 -21.12 -0.90 -3.51
CA THR A 1 -20.51 0.12 -2.63
C THR A 1 -19.62 1.03 -3.46
N LEU A 2 -19.37 2.29 -3.07
CA LEU A 2 -18.67 3.32 -3.86
C LEU A 2 -17.34 2.84 -4.49
N VAL A 3 -16.65 1.91 -3.83
CA VAL A 3 -15.39 1.32 -4.27
C VAL A 3 -15.52 0.47 -5.55
N ASN A 4 -16.67 -0.18 -5.79
CA ASN A 4 -16.92 -0.97 -7.02
C ASN A 4 -17.05 -0.09 -8.28
N ARG A 5 -17.14 1.24 -8.16
CA ARG A 5 -17.16 2.17 -9.30
C ARG A 5 -15.80 2.81 -9.59
N ILE A 6 -14.80 2.59 -8.74
CA ILE A 6 -13.45 3.11 -8.94
C ILE A 6 -12.75 2.19 -9.92
N GLN A 7 -12.22 2.74 -11.03
CA GLN A 7 -11.33 2.01 -11.92
C GLN A 7 -9.97 1.84 -11.25
N ILE A 8 -9.83 0.81 -10.39
CA ILE A 8 -8.59 0.55 -9.63
C ILE A 8 -7.38 0.47 -10.56
N THR A 9 -7.57 -0.03 -11.78
CA THR A 9 -6.53 -0.15 -12.81
C THR A 9 -5.92 1.18 -13.28
N THR A 10 -6.58 2.32 -13.06
CA THR A 10 -6.07 3.64 -13.49
C THR A 10 -5.43 4.45 -12.36
N LEU A 11 -5.48 3.95 -11.12
CA LEU A 11 -4.93 4.66 -9.96
C LEU A 11 -3.41 4.78 -10.05
N ASP A 12 -2.88 5.95 -9.66
CA ASP A 12 -1.45 6.18 -9.44
C ASP A 12 -1.03 5.74 -8.01
N SER A 13 0.27 5.75 -7.72
CA SER A 13 0.81 5.26 -6.42
C SER A 13 0.24 6.05 -5.24
N ARG A 14 0.14 7.37 -5.40
CA ARG A 14 -0.43 8.29 -4.42
C ARG A 14 -1.92 8.01 -4.16
N ALA A 15 -2.71 7.79 -5.21
CA ALA A 15 -4.12 7.48 -5.09
C ALA A 15 -4.34 6.13 -4.40
N ILE A 16 -3.52 5.12 -4.69
CA ILE A 16 -3.54 3.84 -3.98
C ILE A 16 -3.22 4.05 -2.50
N SER A 17 -2.14 4.76 -2.20
CA SER A 17 -1.73 5.04 -0.82
C SER A 17 -2.83 5.77 -0.02
N ASN A 18 -3.42 6.81 -0.61
CA ASN A 18 -4.50 7.58 0.02
C ASN A 18 -5.79 6.77 0.18
N LEU A 19 -6.14 5.94 -0.81
CA LEU A 19 -7.29 5.05 -0.73
C LEU A 19 -7.11 4.06 0.42
N MET A 20 -5.95 3.40 0.49
CA MET A 20 -5.65 2.43 1.55
C MET A 20 -5.65 3.08 2.92
N TRP A 21 -5.07 4.28 3.05
CA TRP A 21 -5.14 5.07 4.28
C TRP A 21 -6.58 5.43 4.66
N ALA A 22 -7.41 5.86 3.70
CA ALA A 22 -8.81 6.17 3.98
C ALA A 22 -9.60 4.93 4.41
N LEU A 23 -9.32 3.75 3.83
CA LEU A 23 -9.95 2.50 4.22
C LEU A 23 -9.63 2.12 5.68
N THR A 24 -8.41 2.39 6.17
CA THR A 24 -8.08 2.16 7.60
C THR A 24 -8.92 3.03 8.53
N ARG A 25 -9.22 4.26 8.13
CA ARG A 25 -10.00 5.22 8.93
C ARG A 25 -11.47 4.88 9.01
N ILE A 26 -12.02 4.28 7.94
CA ILE A 26 -13.45 3.94 7.85
C ILE A 26 -13.73 2.62 8.62
N GLN A 27 -12.68 1.88 9.04
CA GLN A 27 -12.78 0.60 9.78
C GLN A 27 -13.78 -0.38 9.15
N THR A 28 -13.89 -0.35 7.82
CA THR A 28 -14.77 -1.24 7.08
C THR A 28 -14.01 -2.48 6.64
N LYS A 29 -14.72 -3.60 6.55
CA LYS A 29 -14.17 -4.81 5.96
C LYS A 29 -13.91 -4.56 4.48
N VAL A 30 -12.65 -4.62 4.08
CA VAL A 30 -12.27 -4.57 2.66
C VAL A 30 -12.67 -5.91 2.03
N GLU A 31 -13.49 -5.86 0.98
CA GLU A 31 -13.85 -7.06 0.23
C GLU A 31 -12.59 -7.64 -0.43
N SER A 32 -12.39 -8.96 -0.38
CA SER A 32 -11.17 -9.62 -0.89
C SER A 32 -10.88 -9.28 -2.35
N ARG A 33 -11.91 -9.13 -3.19
CA ARG A 33 -11.75 -8.71 -4.59
C ARG A 33 -11.12 -7.32 -4.72
N ILE A 34 -11.48 -6.39 -3.84
CA ILE A 34 -10.95 -5.02 -3.87
C ILE A 34 -9.49 -5.02 -3.45
N GLU A 35 -9.15 -5.79 -2.40
CA GLU A 35 -7.77 -5.98 -1.97
C GLU A 35 -6.92 -6.56 -3.11
N GLU A 36 -7.38 -7.62 -3.76
CA GLU A 36 -6.66 -8.27 -4.86
C GLU A 36 -6.38 -7.30 -6.02
N GLU A 37 -7.38 -6.51 -6.44
CA GLU A 37 -7.22 -5.54 -7.52
C GLU A 37 -6.27 -4.40 -7.15
N ILE A 38 -6.34 -3.89 -5.90
CA ILE A 38 -5.41 -2.87 -5.41
C ILE A 38 -3.99 -3.45 -5.36
N SER A 39 -3.84 -4.67 -4.84
CA SER A 39 -2.56 -5.35 -4.72
C SER A 39 -1.91 -5.59 -6.09
N LYS A 40 -2.68 -6.08 -7.08
CA LYS A 40 -2.22 -6.22 -8.47
C LYS A 40 -1.79 -4.89 -9.08
N ARG A 41 -2.59 -3.83 -8.89
CA ARG A 41 -2.24 -2.51 -9.40
C ARG A 41 -0.97 -1.97 -8.74
N ALA A 42 -0.89 -2.03 -7.42
CA ALA A 42 0.26 -1.57 -6.65
C ALA A 42 1.55 -2.30 -7.07
N LEU A 43 1.45 -3.61 -7.35
CA LEU A 43 2.56 -4.41 -7.87
C LEU A 43 3.03 -3.89 -9.24
N MET A 44 2.11 -3.69 -10.18
CA MET A 44 2.42 -3.19 -11.54
C MET A 44 3.14 -1.83 -11.53
N ILE A 45 2.75 -0.94 -10.62
CA ILE A 45 3.33 0.41 -10.52
C ILE A 45 4.29 0.58 -9.34
N SER A 46 4.79 -0.52 -8.77
CA SER A 46 5.64 -0.51 -7.56
C SER A 46 6.86 0.40 -7.65
N GLY A 47 7.47 0.50 -8.84
CA GLY A 47 8.60 1.40 -9.11
C GLY A 47 8.27 2.91 -9.06
N GLN A 48 6.99 3.29 -8.99
CA GLN A 48 6.54 4.69 -8.97
C GLN A 48 6.33 5.22 -7.56
N PHE A 49 6.22 4.35 -6.56
CA PHE A 49 5.96 4.76 -5.17
C PHE A 49 7.10 5.57 -4.59
N ASN A 50 6.82 6.69 -3.96
CA ASN A 50 7.80 7.42 -3.14
C ASN A 50 7.92 6.80 -1.73
N PRO A 51 8.90 7.19 -0.89
CA PRO A 51 9.10 6.61 0.44
C PRO A 51 7.86 6.63 1.33
N GLN A 52 7.16 7.76 1.37
CA GLN A 52 5.96 7.93 2.20
C GLN A 52 4.83 7.03 1.70
N GLU A 53 4.65 6.93 0.38
CA GLU A 53 3.63 6.06 -0.23
C GLU A 53 3.89 4.58 0.06
N VAL A 54 5.16 4.15 0.03
CA VAL A 54 5.55 2.78 0.43
C VAL A 54 5.19 2.53 1.90
N ALA A 55 5.63 3.40 2.81
CA ALA A 55 5.32 3.26 4.23
C ALA A 55 3.81 3.23 4.51
N ASN A 56 3.06 4.12 3.87
CA ASN A 56 1.60 4.21 4.04
C ASN A 56 0.88 2.96 3.54
N LEU A 57 1.27 2.43 2.37
CA LEU A 57 0.66 1.22 1.81
C LEU A 57 0.93 0.01 2.71
N MET A 58 2.19 -0.21 3.09
CA MET A 58 2.59 -1.32 3.97
C MET A 58 1.88 -1.23 5.33
N TRP A 59 1.84 -0.03 5.92
CA TRP A 59 1.14 0.21 7.18
C TRP A 59 -0.37 -0.05 7.07
N ALA A 60 -1.00 0.37 5.98
CA ALA A 60 -2.43 0.17 5.79
C ALA A 60 -2.78 -1.31 5.61
N LEU A 61 -1.97 -2.07 4.86
CA LEU A 61 -2.16 -3.51 4.67
C LEU A 61 -2.07 -4.25 6.02
N ALA A 62 -1.04 -3.96 6.82
CA ALA A 62 -0.88 -4.52 8.16
C ALA A 62 -2.05 -4.12 9.09
N THR A 63 -2.43 -2.85 9.10
CA THR A 63 -3.51 -2.31 9.97
C THR A 63 -4.87 -2.91 9.63
N LEU A 64 -5.15 -3.15 8.35
CA LEU A 64 -6.40 -3.76 7.90
C LEU A 64 -6.39 -5.29 8.02
N GLY A 65 -5.27 -5.89 8.48
CA GLY A 65 -5.10 -7.35 8.58
C GLY A 65 -5.18 -8.04 7.20
N LEU A 66 -4.79 -7.32 6.14
CA LEU A 66 -4.79 -7.85 4.79
C LEU A 66 -3.48 -8.60 4.54
N ALA A 67 -3.58 -9.76 3.91
CA ALA A 67 -2.44 -10.56 3.49
C ALA A 67 -2.24 -10.37 1.97
N PRO A 68 -1.59 -9.29 1.53
CA PRO A 68 -1.26 -9.14 0.12
C PRO A 68 -0.36 -10.30 -0.31
N GLY A 69 -0.47 -10.73 -1.57
CA GLY A 69 0.40 -11.78 -2.10
C GLY A 69 1.89 -11.44 -1.91
N GLU A 70 2.72 -12.46 -1.72
CA GLU A 70 4.16 -12.32 -1.43
C GLU A 70 4.89 -11.43 -2.45
N GLU A 71 4.50 -11.49 -3.72
CA GLU A 71 5.07 -10.67 -4.78
C GLU A 71 4.98 -9.17 -4.51
N LEU A 72 3.85 -8.70 -3.95
CA LEU A 72 3.67 -7.29 -3.60
C LEU A 72 4.58 -6.91 -2.44
N VAL A 73 4.65 -7.74 -1.41
CA VAL A 73 5.51 -7.52 -0.24
C VAL A 73 6.97 -7.40 -0.66
N TRP A 74 7.43 -8.30 -1.54
CA TRP A 74 8.79 -8.28 -2.08
C TRP A 74 9.04 -7.06 -2.97
N ALA A 75 8.08 -6.68 -3.83
CA ALA A 75 8.20 -5.49 -4.66
C ALA A 75 8.30 -4.20 -3.82
N MET A 76 7.44 -4.05 -2.80
CA MET A 76 7.46 -2.91 -1.90
C MET A 76 8.72 -2.87 -1.04
N SER A 77 9.20 -4.02 -0.57
CA SER A 77 10.45 -4.11 0.19
C SER A 77 11.66 -3.68 -0.66
N ARG A 78 11.75 -4.15 -1.91
CA ARG A 78 12.80 -3.70 -2.84
C ARG A 78 12.69 -2.21 -3.13
N ARG A 79 11.47 -1.69 -3.30
CA ARG A 79 11.25 -0.26 -3.51
C ARG A 79 11.69 0.55 -2.30
N ALA A 80 11.35 0.11 -1.10
CA ALA A 80 11.76 0.75 0.16
C ALA A 80 13.29 0.85 0.25
N VAL A 81 14.01 -0.22 -0.07
CA VAL A 81 15.49 -0.21 -0.10
C VAL A 81 16.01 0.78 -1.13
N ALA A 82 15.44 0.80 -2.34
CA ALA A 82 15.86 1.71 -3.41
C ALA A 82 15.66 3.20 -3.07
N VAL A 83 14.66 3.53 -2.24
CA VAL A 83 14.37 4.92 -1.82
C VAL A 83 14.73 5.20 -0.36
N ALA A 84 15.52 4.33 0.28
CA ALA A 84 15.84 4.37 1.70
C ALA A 84 16.37 5.74 2.17
N GLY A 85 17.25 6.36 1.38
CA GLY A 85 17.86 7.66 1.69
C GLY A 85 16.91 8.86 1.65
N GLN A 86 15.65 8.66 1.24
CA GLN A 86 14.63 9.71 1.13
C GLN A 86 13.53 9.59 2.20
N PHE A 87 13.59 8.55 3.05
CA PHE A 87 12.63 8.42 4.15
C PHE A 87 12.85 9.50 5.20
N ASN A 88 11.75 10.05 5.71
CA ASN A 88 11.76 10.75 6.98
C ASN A 88 11.71 9.74 8.14
N PRO A 89 12.02 10.15 9.39
CA PRO A 89 12.03 9.23 10.54
C PRO A 89 10.71 8.48 10.75
N GLN A 90 9.56 9.13 10.51
CA GLN A 90 8.25 8.49 10.64
C GLN A 90 8.06 7.37 9.62
N GLY A 91 8.48 7.58 8.37
CA GLY A 91 8.37 6.57 7.31
C GLY A 91 9.22 5.34 7.60
N VAL A 92 10.42 5.52 8.19
CA VAL A 92 11.24 4.40 8.66
C VAL A 92 10.55 3.64 9.78
N ALA A 93 10.03 4.35 10.78
CA ALA A 93 9.35 3.72 11.92
C ALA A 93 8.12 2.91 11.47
N ASN A 94 7.30 3.47 10.57
CA ASN A 94 6.13 2.78 10.02
C ASN A 94 6.55 1.51 9.27
N LEU A 95 7.57 1.58 8.42
CA LEU A 95 8.05 0.42 7.68
C LEU A 95 8.58 -0.67 8.63
N MET A 96 9.39 -0.32 9.63
CA MET A 96 9.92 -1.30 10.57
C MET A 96 8.82 -1.96 11.41
N TRP A 97 7.81 -1.19 11.84
CA TRP A 97 6.68 -1.75 12.57
C TRP A 97 5.88 -2.76 11.75
N THR A 98 5.74 -2.52 10.43
CA THR A 98 5.01 -3.47 9.55
C THR A 98 5.74 -4.78 9.31
N LEU A 99 7.06 -4.81 9.51
CA LEU A 99 7.91 -5.98 9.28
C LEU A 99 8.23 -6.76 10.56
N ALA A 100 7.87 -6.22 11.73
CA ALA A 100 8.11 -6.82 13.05
C ALA A 100 6.97 -7.77 13.45
#